data_AF-A0A7L5T982-F1
#
_entry.id   AF-A0A7L5T982-F1
#
_cell.length_a   1.000
_cell.length_b   1.000
_cell.length_c   1.000
_cell.angle_alpha   90.00
_cell.angle_beta   90.00
_cell.angle_gamma   90.00
#
_symmetry.space_group_name_H-M   'P 1'
#
loop_
_entity.id
_entity.type
_entity.pdbx_description
1 polymer ?
#
loop_
_entity_poly.entity_id
_entity_poly.type
_entity_poly.pdbx_seq_one_letter_code
_entity_poly.pdbx_strand_id
1 'polypeptide(L)'
;MPQILRMPSEDELPRGPRRTFVGELFTYFRAAGRPSPASIAAAASQGPQPDRVMVSRETVRRLLKGETTSTWPKVRAVHEVLCRMADRDPTWRRFSDSSDYDEDNDTRTLREYIRDLWNDAVDGAEVDDVPLS
;
A
#
# COMPACT_ATOMS: atom_id res chain seq x y z
N MET A 1 24.97 1.48 -7.71
CA MET A 1 24.41 1.79 -6.38
C MET A 1 22.91 1.49 -6.42
N PRO A 2 22.36 0.56 -5.62
CA PRO A 2 20.91 0.40 -5.53
C PRO A 2 20.32 1.69 -4.96
N GLN A 3 19.45 2.38 -5.73
CA GLN A 3 18.70 3.51 -5.21
C GLN A 3 17.71 2.97 -4.18
N ILE A 4 18.00 3.20 -2.90
CA ILE A 4 17.08 2.87 -1.82
C ILE A 4 15.86 3.77 -2.02
N LEU A 5 14.71 3.16 -2.31
CA LEU A 5 13.46 3.89 -2.39
C LEU A 5 13.17 4.48 -1.01
N ARG A 6 12.90 5.79 -0.96
CA ARG A 6 12.55 6.52 0.25
C ARG A 6 11.11 7.01 0.14
N MET A 7 10.50 7.26 1.30
CA MET A 7 9.19 7.89 1.37
C MET A 7 9.30 9.28 0.71
N PRO A 8 8.39 9.65 -0.20
CA PRO A 8 8.36 10.98 -0.80
C PRO A 8 8.17 12.08 0.25
N SER A 9 8.83 13.21 0.03
CA SER A 9 8.70 14.41 0.86
C SER A 9 7.28 14.97 0.77
N GLU A 10 6.91 15.87 1.68
CA GLU A 10 5.59 16.54 1.62
C GLU A 10 5.44 17.41 0.37
N ASP A 11 6.54 17.94 -0.15
CA ASP A 11 6.59 18.67 -1.42
C ASP A 11 6.28 17.78 -2.64
N GLU A 12 6.81 16.55 -2.64
CA GLU A 12 6.60 15.57 -3.73
C GLU A 12 5.24 14.87 -3.63
N LEU A 13 4.71 14.72 -2.41
CA LEU A 13 3.43 14.10 -2.13
C LEU A 13 2.76 14.86 -0.98
N PRO A 14 1.88 15.86 -1.27
CA PRO A 14 1.28 16.72 -0.27
C PRO A 14 0.43 15.92 0.72
N ARG A 15 0.14 16.53 1.88
CA ARG A 15 -0.74 15.93 2.89
C ARG A 15 -2.10 15.63 2.27
N GLY A 16 -2.58 14.42 2.51
CA GLY A 16 -3.88 13.98 2.04
C GLY A 16 -4.00 12.46 1.98
N PRO A 17 -5.16 11.96 1.53
CA PRO A 17 -5.47 10.54 1.38
C PRO A 17 -4.35 9.71 0.76
N ARG A 18 -3.80 10.21 -0.35
CA ARG A 18 -2.74 9.54 -1.10
C ARG A 18 -1.44 9.42 -0.31
N ARG A 19 -1.06 10.44 0.47
CA ARG A 19 0.13 10.40 1.34
C ARG A 19 -0.05 9.39 2.47
N THR A 20 -1.24 9.34 3.07
CA THR A 20 -1.58 8.38 4.12
C THR A 20 -1.48 6.95 3.60
N PHE A 21 -2.09 6.67 2.45
CA PHE A 21 -2.00 5.37 1.77
C PHE A 21 -0.55 4.96 1.48
N VAL A 22 0.24 5.84 0.87
CA VAL A 22 1.64 5.55 0.53
C VAL A 22 2.49 5.36 1.79
N GLY A 23 2.25 6.15 2.83
CA GLY A 23 2.94 6.05 4.13
C GLY A 23 2.70 4.71 4.81
N GLU A 24 1.45 4.23 4.77
CA GLU A 24 1.10 2.91 5.29
C GLU A 24 1.77 1.79 4.47
N LEU A 25 1.74 1.88 3.14
CA LEU A 25 2.45 0.94 2.27
C LEU A 25 3.96 0.94 2.55
N PHE A 26 4.54 2.11 2.85
CA PHE A 26 5.94 2.26 3.21
C PHE A 26 6.29 1.62 4.56
N THR A 27 5.33 1.51 5.47
CA THR A 27 5.50 0.80 6.74
C THR A 27 5.74 -0.68 6.50
N TYR A 28 4.93 -1.32 5.66
CA TYR A 28 5.15 -2.71 5.25
C TYR A 28 6.43 -2.87 4.43
N PHE A 29 6.73 -1.92 3.55
CA PHE A 29 7.99 -1.91 2.80
C PHE A 29 9.23 -1.88 3.71
N ARG A 30 9.19 -1.06 4.77
CA ARG A 30 10.26 -0.99 5.77
C ARG A 30 10.34 -2.26 6.60
N ALA A 31 9.20 -2.82 7.02
CA ALA A 31 9.13 -4.07 7.78
C ALA A 31 9.67 -5.27 6.97
N ALA A 32 9.44 -5.28 5.65
CA ALA A 32 9.97 -6.27 4.71
C ALA A 32 11.49 -6.13 4.43
N GLY A 33 12.19 -5.23 5.11
CA GLY A 33 13.63 -5.00 4.89
C GLY A 33 13.96 -4.16 3.65
N ARG A 34 13.01 -3.36 3.15
CA ARG A 34 13.16 -2.48 1.97
C ARG A 34 13.57 -3.25 0.69
N PRO A 35 12.76 -4.23 0.26
CA PRO A 35 13.06 -5.03 -0.93
C PRO A 35 13.11 -4.16 -2.19
N SER A 36 13.78 -4.63 -3.24
CA SER A 36 13.80 -3.87 -4.50
C SER A 36 12.43 -3.95 -5.21
N PRO A 37 12.02 -2.93 -5.98
CA PRO A 37 10.79 -2.99 -6.77
C PRO A 37 10.75 -4.18 -7.75
N ALA A 38 11.91 -4.64 -8.21
CA ALA A 38 12.03 -5.83 -9.06
C ALA A 38 11.72 -7.12 -8.28
N SER A 39 12.22 -7.24 -7.05
CA SER A 39 11.95 -8.38 -6.16
C SER A 39 10.47 -8.47 -5.81
N ILE A 40 9.83 -7.33 -5.52
CA ILE A 40 8.40 -7.26 -5.24
C ILE A 40 7.59 -7.70 -6.47
N ALA A 41 7.88 -7.15 -7.64
CA ALA A 41 7.21 -7.49 -8.91
C ALA A 41 7.32 -8.99 -9.25
N ALA A 42 8.52 -9.56 -9.08
CA ALA A 42 8.77 -10.98 -9.29
C ALA A 42 7.95 -11.83 -8.31
N ALA A 43 7.99 -11.50 -7.01
CA ALA A 43 7.25 -12.24 -5.99
C ALA A 43 5.72 -12.12 -6.16
N ALA A 44 5.22 -10.96 -6.59
CA ALA A 44 3.79 -10.75 -6.88
C ALA A 44 3.31 -11.65 -8.03
N SER A 45 4.16 -11.84 -9.04
CA SER A 45 3.86 -12.69 -10.20
C SER A 45 3.92 -14.19 -9.90
N GLN A 46 4.60 -14.58 -8.82
CA GLN A 46 4.78 -15.98 -8.40
C GLN A 46 3.76 -16.43 -7.34
N GLY A 47 2.97 -15.52 -6.78
CA GLY A 47 2.01 -15.84 -5.72
C GLY A 47 0.82 -16.68 -6.20
N PRO A 48 0.25 -17.55 -5.34
CA PRO A 48 -0.99 -18.26 -5.62
C PRO A 48 -2.18 -17.29 -5.53
N GLN A 49 -2.35 -16.43 -6.54
CA GLN A 49 -3.51 -15.55 -6.65
C GLN A 49 -4.49 -16.14 -7.68
N PRO A 50 -5.79 -16.22 -7.37
CA PRO A 50 -6.80 -16.72 -8.30
C PRO A 50 -6.93 -15.83 -9.55
N ASP A 51 -6.60 -14.54 -9.40
CA ASP A 51 -6.48 -13.57 -10.48
C ASP A 51 -5.00 -13.22 -10.62
N ARG A 52 -4.33 -13.79 -11.63
CA ARG A 52 -2.88 -13.69 -11.80
C ARG A 52 -2.51 -12.30 -12.33
N VAL A 53 -2.54 -11.31 -11.45
CA VAL A 53 -2.30 -9.91 -11.82
C VAL A 53 -0.81 -9.70 -12.06
N MET A 54 -0.45 -9.26 -13.28
CA MET A 54 0.90 -8.86 -13.59
C MET A 54 1.20 -7.48 -12.99
N VAL A 55 2.20 -7.43 -12.11
CA VAL A 55 2.71 -6.19 -11.53
C VAL A 55 4.13 -5.96 -12.02
N SER A 56 4.30 -4.95 -12.87
CA SER A 56 5.62 -4.56 -13.38
C SER A 56 6.42 -3.80 -12.32
N ARG A 57 7.75 -3.86 -12.41
CA ARG A 57 8.68 -3.09 -11.57
C ARG A 57 8.33 -1.60 -11.54
N GLU A 58 7.96 -1.05 -12.68
CA GLU A 58 7.58 0.37 -12.80
C GLU A 58 6.30 0.69 -12.03
N THR A 59 5.30 -0.19 -12.09
CA THR A 59 4.07 -0.09 -11.29
C THR A 59 4.38 -0.06 -9.81
N VAL A 60 5.22 -0.97 -9.31
CA VAL A 60 5.64 -0.99 -7.90
C VAL A 60 6.32 0.33 -7.51
N ARG A 61 7.22 0.82 -8.36
CA ARG A 61 7.94 2.08 -8.12
C ARG A 61 6.99 3.27 -8.03
N ARG A 62 6.07 3.40 -8.98
CA ARG A 62 5.07 4.49 -9.01
C ARG A 62 4.12 4.40 -7.83
N LEU A 63 3.71 3.20 -7.44
CA LEU A 63 2.85 2.95 -6.29
C LEU A 63 3.51 3.40 -4.98
N LEU A 64 4.75 2.97 -4.73
CA LEU A 64 5.49 3.32 -3.52
C LEU A 64 5.92 4.79 -3.46
N LYS A 65 5.90 5.49 -4.60
CA LYS A 65 6.11 6.94 -4.67
C LYS A 65 4.81 7.75 -4.58
N GLY A 66 3.65 7.11 -4.64
CA GLY A 66 2.37 7.81 -4.74
C GLY A 66 2.10 8.47 -6.10
N GLU A 67 2.88 8.14 -7.14
CA GLU A 67 2.64 8.62 -8.51
C GLU A 67 1.41 7.95 -9.14
N THR A 68 0.98 6.80 -8.61
CA THR A 68 -0.25 6.11 -9.03
C THR A 68 -0.86 5.36 -7.86
N THR A 69 -2.20 5.29 -7.81
CA THR A 69 -2.94 4.40 -6.90
C THR A 69 -3.12 3.00 -7.50
N SER A 70 -3.03 2.85 -8.83
CA SER A 70 -3.30 1.61 -9.56
C SER A 70 -4.64 0.95 -9.19
N THR A 71 -4.94 -0.20 -9.79
CA THR A 71 -6.14 -0.97 -9.43
C THR A 71 -5.93 -1.74 -8.12
N TRP A 72 -7.00 -1.91 -7.34
CA TRP A 72 -6.96 -2.67 -6.09
C TRP A 72 -6.31 -4.06 -6.20
N PRO A 73 -6.54 -4.88 -7.24
CA PRO A 73 -5.86 -6.17 -7.39
C PRO A 73 -4.32 -6.05 -7.44
N LYS A 74 -3.78 -5.01 -8.09
CA LYS A 74 -2.33 -4.75 -8.13
C LYS A 74 -1.80 -4.31 -6.77
N VAL A 75 -2.52 -3.43 -6.09
CA VAL A 75 -2.18 -2.93 -4.75
C VAL A 75 -2.17 -4.09 -3.76
N ARG A 76 -3.22 -4.90 -3.77
CA ARG A 76 -3.35 -6.11 -2.96
C ARG A 76 -2.17 -7.06 -3.20
N ALA A 77 -1.84 -7.37 -4.46
CA ALA A 77 -0.72 -8.25 -4.78
C ALA A 77 0.60 -7.74 -4.20
N VAL A 78 0.88 -6.43 -4.31
CA VAL A 78 2.07 -5.81 -3.72
C VAL A 78 2.03 -5.87 -2.19
N HIS A 79 0.90 -5.52 -1.57
CA HIS A 79 0.74 -5.57 -0.12
C HIS A 79 0.96 -6.98 0.44
N GLU A 80 0.35 -8.01 -0.17
CA GLU A 80 0.51 -9.40 0.27
C GLU A 80 1.95 -9.89 0.17
N VAL A 81 2.68 -9.45 -0.86
CA VAL A 81 4.13 -9.73 -0.98
C VAL A 81 4.92 -9.03 0.12
N LEU A 82 4.64 -7.76 0.40
CA LEU A 82 5.32 -7.02 1.46
C LEU A 82 5.04 -7.62 2.84
N CYS A 83 3.80 -7.99 3.13
CA CYS A 83 3.42 -8.70 4.35
C CYS A 83 4.19 -10.02 4.48
N ARG A 84 4.20 -10.85 3.42
CA ARG A 84 4.94 -12.12 3.40
C ARG A 84 6.44 -11.92 3.63
N MET A 85 7.04 -10.92 2.98
CA MET A 85 8.47 -10.59 3.17
C MET A 85 8.77 -10.03 4.56
N ALA A 86 7.79 -9.43 5.22
CA ALA A 86 7.87 -8.92 6.59
C ALA A 86 7.49 -9.97 7.65
N ASP A 87 7.24 -11.22 7.26
CA ASP A 87 6.71 -12.28 8.12
C ASP A 87 5.42 -11.87 8.87
N ARG A 88 4.58 -11.06 8.21
CA ARG A 88 3.28 -10.62 8.72
C ARG A 88 2.16 -11.25 7.92
N ASP A 89 1.12 -11.70 8.59
CA ASP A 89 -0.07 -12.15 7.91
C ASP A 89 -1.01 -10.97 7.61
N PRO A 90 -1.41 -10.75 6.35
CA PRO A 90 -2.26 -9.62 5.96
C PRO A 90 -3.70 -9.72 6.50
N THR A 91 -4.10 -10.87 7.05
CA THR A 91 -5.40 -11.10 7.69
C THR A 91 -5.35 -10.95 9.21
N TRP A 92 -4.18 -10.66 9.79
CA TRP A 92 -4.10 -10.31 11.21
C TRP A 92 -4.78 -8.97 11.47
N ARG A 93 -5.42 -8.87 12.64
CA ARG A 93 -5.98 -7.63 13.15
C ARG A 93 -4.86 -6.64 13.43
N ARG A 94 -5.05 -5.39 13.02
CA ARG A 94 -4.03 -4.34 13.14
C ARG A 94 -3.70 -4.01 14.60
N PHE A 95 -4.71 -4.00 15.48
CA PHE A 95 -4.61 -3.65 16.89
C PHE A 95 -5.04 -4.81 17.78
N SER A 96 -4.28 -5.91 17.79
CA SER A 96 -4.56 -7.03 18.70
C SER A 96 -3.95 -6.88 20.10
N ASP A 97 -3.22 -5.78 20.36
CA ASP A 97 -2.39 -5.57 21.56
C ASP A 97 -2.74 -4.27 22.29
N SER A 98 -4.02 -3.94 22.45
CA SER A 98 -4.46 -2.94 23.43
C SER A 98 -5.50 -3.58 24.33
N SER A 99 -5.06 -3.96 25.53
CA SER A 99 -5.89 -4.45 26.64
C SER A 99 -6.61 -3.27 27.34
N ASP A 100 -7.23 -2.38 26.58
CA ASP A 100 -8.02 -1.29 27.13
C ASP A 100 -9.42 -1.32 26.51
N TYR A 101 -10.41 -1.31 27.37
CA TYR A 101 -11.83 -1.42 27.04
C TYR A 101 -12.30 -0.12 26.39
N ASP A 102 -11.99 0.09 25.11
CA ASP A 102 -12.61 1.14 24.30
C ASP A 102 -13.42 0.50 23.17
N GLU A 103 -14.69 0.89 23.06
CA GLU A 103 -15.68 0.35 22.13
C GLU A 103 -15.35 0.59 20.64
N ASP A 104 -14.29 1.34 20.33
CA ASP A 104 -13.74 1.55 18.99
C ASP A 104 -12.57 0.58 18.68
N ASN A 105 -12.72 -0.70 19.01
CA ASN A 105 -11.75 -1.70 18.61
C ASN A 105 -11.80 -1.84 17.07
N ASP A 106 -10.89 -1.18 16.36
CA ASP A 106 -10.73 -1.30 14.91
C ASP A 106 -10.46 -2.77 14.54
N THR A 107 -11.56 -3.49 14.26
CA THR A 107 -11.55 -4.94 13.99
C THR A 107 -10.99 -5.29 12.62
N ARG A 108 -10.57 -4.28 11.85
CA ARG A 108 -10.10 -4.43 10.48
C ARG A 108 -8.77 -5.19 10.46
N THR A 109 -8.68 -6.08 9.49
CA THR A 109 -7.40 -6.71 9.13
C THR A 109 -6.46 -5.69 8.48
N LEU A 110 -5.15 -5.96 8.47
CA LEU A 110 -4.17 -5.14 7.74
C LEU A 110 -4.59 -4.90 6.28
N ARG A 111 -5.18 -5.92 5.64
CA ARG A 111 -5.74 -5.84 4.28
C ARG A 111 -6.94 -4.91 4.16
N GLU A 112 -7.88 -4.96 5.10
CA GLU A 112 -9.05 -4.08 5.07
C GLU A 112 -8.66 -2.63 5.31
N TYR A 113 -7.74 -2.38 6.24
CA TYR A 113 -7.23 -1.06 6.53
C TYR A 113 -6.53 -0.42 5.32
N ILE A 114 -5.61 -1.14 4.66
CA ILE A 114 -4.95 -0.59 3.46
C ILE A 114 -5.92 -0.41 2.28
N ARG A 115 -7.00 -1.21 2.23
CA ARG A 115 -8.06 -1.05 1.23
C ARG A 115 -8.85 0.24 1.43
N ASP A 116 -9.17 0.56 2.68
CA ASP A 116 -9.85 1.79 3.05
C ASP A 116 -9.03 3.02 2.67
N LEU A 117 -7.74 3.02 3.02
CA LEU A 117 -6.80 4.08 2.60
C LEU A 117 -6.66 4.18 1.08
N TRP A 118 -6.69 3.05 0.37
CA TRP A 118 -6.67 3.04 -1.09
C TRP A 118 -7.95 3.65 -1.68
N ASN A 119 -9.13 3.32 -1.13
CA ASN A 119 -10.40 3.91 -1.56
C ASN A 119 -10.38 5.42 -1.34
N ASP A 120 -9.99 5.89 -0.15
CA ASP A 120 -9.84 7.31 0.18
C ASP A 120 -8.86 8.01 -0.78
N ALA A 121 -7.75 7.35 -1.15
CA ALA A 121 -6.77 7.88 -2.10
C ALA A 121 -7.26 7.92 -3.56
N VAL A 122 -8.24 7.08 -3.92
CA VAL A 122 -8.91 7.07 -5.23
C VAL A 122 -10.03 8.11 -5.25
N ASP A 123 -10.88 8.16 -4.22
CA ASP A 123 -12.00 9.09 -4.07
C ASP A 123 -11.52 10.55 -3.92
N GLY A 124 -10.50 10.77 -3.08
CA GLY A 124 -9.85 12.07 -2.93
C GLY A 124 -9.04 12.51 -4.16
N ALA A 125 -8.91 11.69 -5.20
CA ALA A 125 -8.35 12.11 -6.49
C ALA A 125 -9.37 12.81 -7.39
N GLU A 126 -10.67 12.70 -7.08
CA GLU A 126 -11.78 13.16 -7.93
C GLU A 126 -12.16 14.64 -7.72
N VAL A 127 -11.41 15.40 -6.93
CA VAL A 127 -11.67 16.83 -6.67
C VAL A 127 -10.90 17.81 -7.56
N ASP A 128 -10.13 17.33 -8.54
CA ASP A 128 -9.33 18.17 -9.45
C ASP A 128 -9.66 17.91 -10.93
N ASP A 129 -10.95 17.84 -11.31
CA ASP A 129 -11.40 18.18 -12.68
C ASP A 129 -12.94 18.32 -12.72
N VAL A 130 -13.45 19.48 -12.34
CA VAL A 130 -14.72 19.97 -12.90
C VAL A 130 -14.44 21.33 -13.52
N PRO A 131 -14.09 21.41 -14.81
CA PRO A 131 -14.27 22.64 -15.54
C PRO A 131 -15.77 22.93 -15.57
N LEU A 132 -16.21 23.87 -14.72
CA LEU A 132 -17.48 24.56 -14.88
C LEU A 132 -17.54 25.13 -16.31
N SER A 133 -18.35 24.51 -17.16
CA SER A 133 -18.83 25.08 -18.42
C SER A 133 -20.30 25.42 -18.30
#